data_AF-A0A9D8CIM3-F1
#
_entry.id   AF-A0A9D8CIM3-F1
#
_cell.length_a   1.000
_cell.length_b   1.000
_cell.length_c   1.000
_cell.angle_alpha   90.00
_cell.angle_beta   90.00
_cell.angle_gamma   90.00
#
_symmetry.space_group_name_H-M   'P 1'
#
loop_
_entity.id
_entity.type
_entity.pdbx_description
1 polymer ?
#
loop_
_entity_poly.entity_id
_entity_poly.type
_entity_poly.pdbx_seq_one_letter_code
_entity_poly.pdbx_strand_id
1 'polypeptide(L)'
;MKLQFAAAAAFALIAADAGAVDWHSARPKLQGPQALGVVATRDAVPVTCEDGRCTAYLGAFCLEEKVLPPDHGTLYRANRAGDVVLTVTAADGRTRRIDSAETMEIFSHLGFNALKIVLKPATAASLGSAKLAVEVAERAAVVPVEEQVAVSAEDRAIATGSHRSVAEAVFERAEERADAARLATDMINALPERREVSEALRRSLWERVATPHATRGMTPSGVDKARTMFNACNRTVDISLRVTLRDCLEGRHTDVMKELNDEFWKMLGGV
;
A
#
# COMPACT_ATOMS: atom_id res chain seq x y z
N MET A 1 18.97 -36.98 80.80
CA MET A 1 18.95 -35.72 81.56
C MET A 1 17.96 -34.79 80.85
N LYS A 2 16.99 -34.25 81.61
CA LYS A 2 15.83 -33.38 81.29
C LYS A 2 15.93 -32.58 79.95
N LEU A 3 14.89 -32.38 79.14
CA LEU A 3 13.60 -31.73 79.45
C LEU A 3 12.45 -32.13 78.49
N GLN A 4 11.23 -32.16 79.02
CA GLN A 4 9.92 -32.10 78.35
C GLN A 4 9.55 -30.65 77.96
N PHE A 5 8.37 -30.51 77.34
CA PHE A 5 7.54 -29.33 76.97
C PHE A 5 7.69 -28.88 75.52
N ALA A 6 6.65 -28.49 74.78
CA ALA A 6 5.20 -28.67 74.81
C ALA A 6 4.69 -28.10 73.47
N ALA A 7 3.51 -28.55 73.05
CA ALA A 7 2.82 -28.10 71.86
C ALA A 7 2.41 -26.61 71.90
N ALA A 8 2.35 -25.98 70.72
CA ALA A 8 1.30 -25.02 70.37
C ALA A 8 1.28 -24.80 68.85
N ALA A 9 0.20 -25.23 68.21
CA ALA A 9 -0.13 -24.86 66.85
C ALA A 9 -0.59 -23.38 66.82
N ALA A 10 -0.13 -22.62 65.83
CA ALA A 10 -0.71 -21.34 65.48
C ALA A 10 -0.85 -21.26 63.95
N PHE A 11 -2.12 -21.24 63.51
CA PHE A 11 -2.55 -20.85 62.19
C PHE A 11 -2.12 -19.41 61.90
N ALA A 12 -1.57 -19.14 60.71
CA ALA A 12 -1.81 -17.87 60.01
C ALA A 12 -1.38 -17.92 58.54
N LEU A 13 -2.37 -17.66 57.68
CA LEU A 13 -2.32 -16.90 56.42
C LEU A 13 -1.60 -17.51 55.22
N ILE A 14 -2.42 -18.19 54.40
CA ILE A 14 -2.21 -18.34 52.96
C ILE A 14 -2.28 -16.93 52.35
N ALA A 15 -1.15 -16.37 51.95
CA ALA A 15 -1.14 -15.26 51.01
C ALA A 15 -1.41 -15.85 49.62
N ALA A 16 -2.64 -15.68 49.14
CA ALA A 16 -2.96 -15.91 47.75
C ALA A 16 -2.37 -14.73 46.96
N ASP A 17 -1.26 -14.96 46.27
CA ASP A 17 -0.81 -14.09 45.20
C ASP A 17 -1.89 -14.11 44.11
N ALA A 18 -2.76 -13.10 44.15
CA ALA A 18 -3.64 -12.77 43.04
C ALA A 18 -2.75 -12.40 41.86
N GLY A 19 -2.53 -13.36 40.97
CA GLY A 19 -1.84 -13.14 39.72
C GLY A 19 -2.42 -11.92 39.02
N ALA A 20 -1.54 -10.97 38.71
CA ALA A 20 -1.86 -9.89 37.80
C ALA A 20 -2.20 -10.54 36.45
N VAL A 21 -3.50 -10.72 36.19
CA VAL A 21 -3.99 -10.96 34.85
C VAL A 21 -3.69 -9.68 34.09
N ASP A 22 -2.67 -9.75 33.26
CA ASP A 22 -2.26 -8.65 32.42
C ASP A 22 -3.32 -8.50 31.31
N TRP A 23 -4.33 -7.68 31.60
CA TRP A 23 -5.40 -7.31 30.67
C TRP A 23 -4.85 -6.35 29.60
N HIS A 24 -3.83 -6.76 28.86
CA HIS A 24 -3.56 -6.21 27.53
C HIS A 24 -4.70 -6.65 26.61
N SER A 25 -5.84 -6.00 26.81
CA SER A 25 -7.05 -6.12 26.03
C SER A 25 -6.72 -5.71 24.61
N ALA A 26 -6.38 -6.71 23.77
CA ALA A 26 -6.44 -6.58 22.33
C ALA A 26 -7.87 -6.17 21.99
N ARG A 27 -8.10 -4.85 21.84
CA ARG A 27 -9.40 -4.33 21.47
C ARG A 27 -9.77 -4.98 20.12
N PRO A 28 -10.98 -5.54 19.98
CA PRO A 28 -11.39 -6.16 18.73
C PRO A 28 -11.30 -5.13 17.61
N LYS A 29 -10.72 -5.53 16.48
CA LYS A 29 -10.70 -4.67 15.29
C LYS A 29 -12.12 -4.42 14.82
N LEU A 30 -12.42 -3.16 14.46
CA LEU A 30 -13.72 -2.79 13.91
C LEU A 30 -13.93 -3.48 12.56
N GLN A 31 -15.17 -3.88 12.28
CA GLN A 31 -15.53 -4.59 11.04
C GLN A 31 -15.69 -3.61 9.87
N GLY A 32 -15.14 -3.98 8.71
CA GLY A 32 -15.27 -3.23 7.47
C GLY A 32 -13.92 -2.82 6.87
N PRO A 33 -13.81 -2.65 5.53
CA PRO A 33 -12.58 -2.13 4.95
C PRO A 33 -12.35 -0.70 5.43
N GLN A 34 -11.14 -0.43 5.90
CA GLN A 34 -10.73 0.91 6.32
C GLN A 34 -10.49 1.87 5.15
N ALA A 35 -10.39 3.16 5.46
CA ALA A 35 -9.85 4.14 4.52
C ALA A 35 -8.35 3.86 4.26
N LEU A 36 -7.93 4.10 3.03
CA LEU A 36 -6.54 3.92 2.63
C LEU A 36 -5.91 5.25 2.23
N GLY A 37 -4.65 5.42 2.61
CA GLY A 37 -3.79 6.42 2.01
C GLY A 37 -3.27 5.90 0.68
N VAL A 38 -3.16 6.78 -0.31
CA VAL A 38 -2.54 6.47 -1.59
C VAL A 38 -1.22 7.22 -1.67
N VAL A 39 -0.15 6.53 -2.07
CA VAL A 39 1.18 7.15 -2.22
C VAL A 39 1.14 8.12 -3.39
N ALA A 40 1.47 9.40 -3.14
CA ALA A 40 1.55 10.40 -4.20
C ALA A 40 2.54 10.00 -5.29
N THR A 41 2.16 10.32 -6.52
CA THR A 41 2.98 10.08 -7.70
C THR A 41 3.86 11.29 -7.96
N ARG A 42 5.17 11.09 -8.17
CA ARG A 42 6.05 12.17 -8.65
C ARG A 42 5.82 12.46 -10.14
N ASP A 43 5.77 11.39 -10.92
CA ASP A 43 5.43 11.38 -12.33
C ASP A 43 4.13 10.59 -12.52
N ALA A 44 3.32 10.97 -13.51
CA ALA A 44 2.06 10.28 -13.78
C ALA A 44 2.32 8.79 -14.14
N VAL A 45 1.64 7.88 -13.45
CA VAL A 45 1.79 6.43 -13.62
C VAL A 45 1.12 5.99 -14.91
N PRO A 46 1.83 5.42 -15.89
CA PRO A 46 1.23 5.00 -17.15
C PRO A 46 0.12 3.96 -16.95
N VAL A 47 -0.97 4.14 -17.70
CA VAL A 47 -2.04 3.14 -17.79
C VAL A 47 -1.74 2.23 -18.98
N THR A 48 -1.70 0.93 -18.73
CA THR A 48 -1.45 -0.10 -19.76
C THR A 48 -2.76 -0.75 -20.16
N CYS A 49 -3.04 -0.79 -21.46
CA CYS A 49 -4.23 -1.42 -22.01
C CYS A 49 -3.88 -2.78 -22.64
N GLU A 50 -4.43 -3.86 -22.11
CA GLU A 50 -4.32 -5.21 -22.64
C GLU A 50 -5.71 -5.86 -22.74
N ASP A 51 -5.98 -6.51 -23.88
CA ASP A 51 -7.23 -7.26 -24.11
C ASP A 51 -8.50 -6.45 -23.79
N GLY A 52 -8.50 -5.17 -24.16
CA GLY A 52 -9.62 -4.25 -23.95
C GLY A 52 -9.77 -3.70 -22.53
N ARG A 53 -8.82 -3.99 -21.64
CA ARG A 53 -8.82 -3.50 -20.25
C ARG A 53 -7.59 -2.66 -19.97
N CYS A 54 -7.80 -1.45 -19.50
CA CYS A 54 -6.75 -0.49 -19.18
C CYS A 54 -6.57 -0.40 -17.67
N THR A 55 -5.36 -0.69 -17.19
CA THR A 55 -5.05 -0.76 -15.76
C THR A 55 -3.80 0.01 -15.39
N ALA A 56 -3.77 0.48 -14.14
CA ALA A 56 -2.59 1.01 -13.47
C ALA A 56 -2.60 0.55 -12.01
N TYR A 57 -1.43 0.56 -11.37
CA TYR A 57 -1.24 0.13 -10.00
C TYR A 57 -0.59 1.25 -9.20
N LEU A 58 -1.11 1.49 -8.00
CA LEU A 58 -0.65 2.54 -7.09
C LEU A 58 -0.27 1.92 -5.76
N GLY A 59 0.77 2.44 -5.10
CA GLY A 59 1.05 2.08 -3.70
C GLY A 59 -0.04 2.62 -2.79
N ALA A 60 -0.45 1.82 -1.80
CA ALA A 60 -1.45 2.21 -0.81
C ALA A 60 -1.15 1.64 0.56
N PHE A 61 -1.78 2.20 1.59
CA PHE A 61 -1.53 1.83 2.97
C PHE A 61 -2.74 2.10 3.87
N CYS A 62 -2.81 1.39 4.98
CA CYS A 62 -3.92 1.48 5.93
C CYS A 62 -3.78 2.71 6.83
N LEU A 63 -4.82 3.55 6.94
CA LEU A 63 -4.83 4.75 7.79
C LEU A 63 -5.32 4.50 9.23
N GLU A 64 -5.85 3.32 9.51
CA GLU A 64 -6.59 2.98 10.73
C GLU A 64 -6.11 1.63 11.30
N GLU A 65 -5.22 1.65 12.29
CA GLU A 65 -4.62 0.45 12.90
C GLU A 65 -5.67 -0.55 13.46
N LYS A 66 -6.74 0.01 14.06
CA LYS A 66 -7.78 -0.72 14.78
C LYS A 66 -8.95 -1.14 13.89
N VAL A 67 -8.89 -0.87 12.59
CA VAL A 67 -9.90 -1.32 11.62
C VAL A 67 -9.29 -2.44 10.79
N LEU A 68 -10.11 -3.41 10.38
CA LEU A 68 -9.62 -4.49 9.52
C LEU A 68 -9.07 -3.93 8.20
N PRO A 69 -7.97 -4.50 7.67
CA PRO A 69 -7.57 -4.19 6.31
C PRO A 69 -8.64 -4.69 5.33
N PRO A 70 -8.80 -4.05 4.16
CA PRO A 70 -9.65 -4.55 3.11
C PRO A 70 -9.22 -5.93 2.60
N ASP A 71 -10.20 -6.71 2.16
CA ASP A 71 -9.96 -7.87 1.29
C ASP A 71 -9.45 -7.40 -0.08
N HIS A 72 -8.88 -8.30 -0.87
CA HIS A 72 -8.54 -8.01 -2.26
C HIS A 72 -9.82 -7.74 -3.08
N GLY A 73 -9.81 -6.70 -3.92
CA GLY A 73 -10.94 -6.37 -4.79
C GLY A 73 -12.04 -5.53 -4.13
N THR A 74 -11.86 -5.09 -2.89
CA THR A 74 -12.74 -4.07 -2.27
C THR A 74 -12.76 -2.81 -3.12
N LEU A 75 -13.95 -2.29 -3.41
CA LEU A 75 -14.15 -1.08 -4.22
C LEU A 75 -14.02 0.19 -3.39
N TYR A 76 -13.31 1.16 -3.96
CA TYR A 76 -12.98 2.45 -3.36
C TYR A 76 -13.37 3.62 -4.28
N ARG A 77 -13.49 4.79 -3.67
CA ARG A 77 -13.57 6.09 -4.34
C ARG A 77 -12.52 7.04 -3.75
N ALA A 78 -12.04 7.99 -4.56
CA ALA A 78 -11.23 9.09 -4.07
C ALA A 78 -11.98 9.85 -2.95
N ASN A 79 -11.27 10.23 -1.90
CA ASN A 79 -11.84 10.97 -0.78
C ASN A 79 -12.24 12.38 -1.21
N ARG A 80 -11.42 13.02 -2.04
CA ARG A 80 -11.68 14.35 -2.62
C ARG A 80 -11.48 14.34 -4.14
N ALA A 81 -12.14 15.28 -4.82
CA ALA A 81 -11.80 15.59 -6.21
C ALA A 81 -10.33 16.03 -6.30
N GLY A 82 -9.63 15.57 -7.33
CA GLY A 82 -8.21 15.82 -7.54
C GLY A 82 -7.26 14.87 -6.80
N ASP A 83 -7.72 14.06 -5.83
CA ASP A 83 -6.83 13.12 -5.12
C ASP A 83 -6.27 12.05 -6.07
N VAL A 84 -7.10 11.56 -6.99
CA VAL A 84 -6.72 10.59 -8.05
C VAL A 84 -7.33 11.04 -9.36
N VAL A 85 -6.47 11.31 -10.35
CA VAL A 85 -6.83 11.94 -11.63
C VAL A 85 -6.30 11.11 -12.79
N LEU A 86 -7.12 10.94 -13.83
CA LEU A 86 -6.69 10.43 -15.13
C LEU A 86 -6.18 11.60 -15.97
N THR A 87 -4.92 11.51 -16.38
CA THR A 87 -4.31 12.40 -17.37
C THR A 87 -4.36 11.74 -18.74
N VAL A 88 -4.98 12.43 -19.70
CA VAL A 88 -5.14 11.97 -21.09
C VAL A 88 -4.36 12.92 -21.99
N THR A 89 -3.38 12.38 -22.71
CA THR A 89 -2.61 13.13 -23.72
C THR A 89 -3.03 12.65 -25.10
N ALA A 90 -3.62 13.55 -25.89
CA ALA A 90 -4.04 13.28 -27.26
C ALA A 90 -2.84 13.19 -28.22
N ALA A 91 -3.08 12.71 -29.44
CA ALA A 91 -2.02 12.58 -30.46
C ALA A 91 -1.37 13.92 -30.85
N ASP A 92 -2.11 15.02 -30.72
CA ASP A 92 -1.62 16.39 -30.95
C ASP A 92 -0.85 16.97 -29.75
N GLY A 93 -0.67 16.19 -28.68
CA GLY A 93 0.06 16.59 -27.47
C GLY A 93 -0.78 17.37 -26.45
N ARG A 94 -2.06 17.67 -26.73
CA ARG A 94 -2.93 18.31 -25.74
C ARG A 94 -3.23 17.36 -24.59
N THR A 95 -3.12 17.89 -23.38
CA THR A 95 -3.39 17.13 -22.15
C THR A 95 -4.68 17.62 -21.49
N ARG A 96 -5.50 16.66 -21.04
CA ARG A 96 -6.65 16.93 -20.17
C ARG A 96 -6.58 16.07 -18.91
N ARG A 97 -7.09 16.62 -17.82
CA ARG A 97 -7.20 15.97 -16.52
C ARG A 97 -8.67 15.67 -16.25
N ILE A 98 -8.97 14.47 -15.77
CA ILE A 98 -10.33 14.00 -15.50
C ILE A 98 -10.35 13.31 -14.14
N ASP A 99 -11.31 13.66 -13.29
CA ASP A 99 -11.43 13.04 -11.98
C ASP A 99 -11.76 11.54 -12.07
N SER A 100 -11.23 10.78 -11.12
CA SER A 100 -11.38 9.32 -11.06
C SER A 100 -12.84 8.85 -11.01
N ALA A 101 -13.70 9.55 -10.27
CA ALA A 101 -15.12 9.18 -10.12
C ALA A 101 -15.85 9.04 -11.47
N GLU A 102 -15.46 9.84 -12.46
CA GLU A 102 -16.07 9.84 -13.79
C GLU A 102 -15.56 8.66 -14.62
N THR A 103 -14.28 8.34 -14.53
CA THR A 103 -13.56 7.61 -15.58
C THR A 103 -13.04 6.23 -15.17
N MET A 104 -12.87 5.98 -13.87
CA MET A 104 -12.12 4.84 -13.36
C MET A 104 -12.85 4.16 -12.19
N GLU A 105 -12.47 2.93 -11.92
CA GLU A 105 -12.79 2.17 -10.71
C GLU A 105 -11.49 1.89 -9.97
N ILE A 106 -11.54 1.96 -8.64
CA ILE A 106 -10.39 1.82 -7.75
C ILE A 106 -10.63 0.61 -6.86
N PHE A 107 -9.77 -0.39 -6.93
CA PHE A 107 -9.88 -1.62 -6.15
C PHE A 107 -8.66 -1.81 -5.27
N SER A 108 -8.85 -2.35 -4.06
CA SER A 108 -7.74 -2.88 -3.28
C SER A 108 -7.03 -4.01 -4.03
N HIS A 109 -5.70 -4.05 -3.93
CA HIS A 109 -4.85 -5.03 -4.57
C HIS A 109 -3.71 -5.42 -3.63
N LEU A 110 -3.37 -6.72 -3.59
CA LEU A 110 -2.39 -7.26 -2.63
C LEU A 110 -2.75 -6.89 -1.17
N GLY A 111 -4.04 -7.07 -0.85
CA GLY A 111 -4.63 -6.55 0.38
C GLY A 111 -4.73 -5.03 0.32
N PHE A 112 -4.13 -4.34 1.28
CA PHE A 112 -4.14 -2.88 1.40
C PHE A 112 -2.90 -2.18 0.84
N ASN A 113 -1.91 -2.94 0.39
CA ASN A 113 -0.58 -2.41 0.06
C ASN A 113 -0.53 -1.78 -1.34
N ALA A 114 -1.52 -2.08 -2.19
CA ALA A 114 -1.65 -1.48 -3.49
C ALA A 114 -3.12 -1.23 -3.84
N LEU A 115 -3.34 -0.34 -4.79
CA LEU A 115 -4.60 -0.17 -5.49
C LEU A 115 -4.43 -0.56 -6.94
N LYS A 116 -5.46 -1.19 -7.49
CA LYS A 116 -5.64 -1.39 -8.91
C LYS A 116 -6.64 -0.38 -9.42
N ILE A 117 -6.20 0.44 -10.37
CA ILE A 117 -7.04 1.34 -11.14
C ILE A 117 -7.46 0.63 -12.42
N VAL A 118 -8.75 0.68 -12.73
CA VAL A 118 -9.31 0.14 -13.97
C VAL A 118 -10.12 1.23 -14.65
N LEU A 119 -9.84 1.53 -15.91
CA LEU A 119 -10.70 2.45 -16.66
C LEU A 119 -12.03 1.79 -16.97
N LYS A 120 -13.13 2.54 -16.80
CA LYS A 120 -14.45 2.07 -17.20
C LYS A 120 -14.46 1.75 -18.71
N PRO A 121 -15.11 0.67 -19.17
CA PRO A 121 -15.07 0.25 -20.56
C PRO A 121 -15.49 1.35 -21.55
N ALA A 122 -16.53 2.12 -21.23
CA ALA A 122 -16.98 3.25 -22.05
C ALA A 122 -15.90 4.34 -22.16
N THR A 123 -15.21 4.64 -21.05
CA THR A 123 -14.08 5.58 -21.03
C THR A 123 -12.95 5.07 -21.92
N ALA A 124 -12.49 3.83 -21.71
CA ALA A 124 -11.39 3.25 -22.48
C ALA A 124 -11.69 3.27 -23.99
N ALA A 125 -12.91 2.90 -24.40
CA ALA A 125 -13.33 2.94 -25.80
C ALA A 125 -13.34 4.37 -26.38
N SER A 126 -13.78 5.36 -25.61
CA SER A 126 -13.84 6.77 -26.06
C SER A 126 -12.47 7.45 -26.20
N LEU A 127 -11.45 6.95 -25.48
CA LEU A 127 -10.12 7.56 -25.43
C LEU A 127 -9.20 7.11 -26.57
N GLY A 128 -9.55 6.02 -27.26
CA GLY A 128 -8.83 5.54 -28.43
C GLY A 128 -7.32 5.37 -28.17
N SER A 129 -6.49 5.95 -29.04
CA SER A 129 -5.03 5.84 -29.00
C SER A 129 -4.33 6.88 -28.10
N ALA A 130 -5.07 7.57 -27.23
CA ALA A 130 -4.47 8.55 -26.33
C ALA A 130 -3.46 7.90 -25.38
N LYS A 131 -2.43 8.65 -24.97
CA LYS A 131 -1.57 8.23 -23.86
C LYS A 131 -2.29 8.52 -22.54
N LEU A 132 -2.37 7.51 -21.70
CA LEU A 132 -3.14 7.53 -20.46
C LEU A 132 -2.19 7.35 -19.28
N ALA A 133 -2.37 8.16 -18.25
CA ALA A 133 -1.61 8.05 -17.01
C ALA A 133 -2.46 8.47 -15.81
N VAL A 134 -2.16 7.95 -14.63
CA VAL A 134 -2.82 8.29 -13.37
C VAL A 134 -1.89 9.16 -12.54
N GLU A 135 -2.42 10.27 -12.04
CA GLU A 135 -1.75 11.12 -11.07
C GLU A 135 -2.44 10.99 -9.72
N VAL A 136 -1.63 10.90 -8.66
CA VAL A 136 -2.07 10.89 -7.26
C VAL A 136 -1.50 12.11 -6.57
N ALA A 137 -2.37 12.93 -6.00
CA ALA A 137 -1.98 14.11 -5.26
C ALA A 137 -1.32 13.77 -3.91
N GLU A 138 -0.53 14.69 -3.39
CA GLU A 138 -0.07 14.63 -2.00
C GLU A 138 -1.26 14.51 -1.04
N ARG A 139 -1.09 13.71 0.01
CA ARG A 139 -2.15 13.45 0.99
C ARG A 139 -3.43 12.86 0.40
N ALA A 140 -3.38 12.25 -0.78
CA ALA A 140 -4.51 11.54 -1.34
C ALA A 140 -4.93 10.37 -0.45
N ALA A 141 -6.24 10.19 -0.33
CA ALA A 141 -6.84 9.07 0.34
C ALA A 141 -8.00 8.53 -0.49
N VAL A 142 -8.34 7.27 -0.26
CA VAL A 142 -9.54 6.64 -0.80
C VAL A 142 -10.37 6.07 0.32
N VAL A 143 -11.69 6.13 0.14
CA VAL A 143 -12.66 5.60 1.09
C VAL A 143 -13.44 4.47 0.43
N PRO A 144 -13.80 3.40 1.16
CA PRO A 144 -14.63 2.35 0.62
C PRO A 144 -15.95 2.93 0.11
N VAL A 145 -16.45 2.39 -1.02
CA VAL A 145 -17.75 2.80 -1.58
C VAL A 145 -18.89 2.35 -0.69
N GLU A 146 -18.80 1.13 -0.15
CA GLU A 146 -19.75 0.63 0.84
C GLU A 146 -19.38 1.18 2.22
N GLU A 147 -20.30 1.95 2.81
CA GLU A 147 -20.14 2.48 4.15
C GLU A 147 -20.40 1.38 5.19
N GLN A 148 -19.56 1.33 6.22
CA GLN A 148 -19.60 0.30 7.24
C GLN A 148 -20.00 0.94 8.57
N VAL A 149 -21.05 0.40 9.18
CA VAL A 149 -21.65 0.97 10.39
C VAL A 149 -20.67 1.00 11.58
N ALA A 150 -19.66 0.12 11.58
CA ALA A 150 -18.67 0.06 12.66
C ALA A 150 -17.55 1.11 12.58
N VAL A 151 -17.38 1.81 11.45
CA VAL A 151 -16.39 2.90 11.30
C VAL A 151 -17.15 4.22 11.15
N SER A 152 -17.02 5.11 12.14
CA SER A 152 -17.77 6.36 12.11
C SER A 152 -17.24 7.32 11.05
N ALA A 153 -18.08 8.27 10.61
CA ALA A 153 -17.66 9.33 9.70
C ALA A 153 -16.58 10.23 10.33
N GLU A 154 -16.59 10.39 11.66
CA GLU A 154 -15.58 11.15 12.41
C GLU A 154 -14.22 10.43 12.39
N ASP A 155 -14.20 9.14 12.69
CA ASP A 155 -12.97 8.33 12.61
C ASP A 155 -12.37 8.37 11.20
N ARG A 156 -13.22 8.29 10.17
CA ARG A 156 -12.81 8.42 8.77
C ARG A 156 -12.25 9.80 8.44
N ALA A 157 -12.82 10.86 9.00
CA ALA A 157 -12.32 12.22 8.83
C ALA A 157 -10.95 12.41 9.49
N ILE A 158 -10.74 11.82 10.67
CA ILE A 158 -9.43 11.80 11.35
C ILE A 158 -8.41 11.03 10.49
N ALA A 159 -8.79 9.84 10.02
CA ALA A 159 -7.95 8.98 9.17
C ALA A 159 -7.51 9.69 7.88
N THR A 160 -8.45 10.27 7.15
CA THR A 160 -8.18 10.95 5.88
C THR A 160 -7.62 12.37 6.04
N GLY A 161 -7.61 12.90 7.26
CA GLY A 161 -7.10 14.24 7.60
C GLY A 161 -5.77 14.22 8.35
N SER A 162 -5.83 14.11 9.68
CA SER A 162 -4.65 14.23 10.55
C SER A 162 -3.70 13.05 10.40
N HIS A 163 -4.21 11.82 10.38
CA HIS A 163 -3.40 10.63 10.14
C HIS A 163 -2.71 10.70 8.78
N ARG A 164 -3.44 11.12 7.74
CA ARG A 164 -2.86 11.27 6.39
C ARG A 164 -1.73 12.30 6.32
N SER A 165 -1.82 13.35 7.13
CA SER A 165 -0.76 14.37 7.26
C SER A 165 0.50 13.81 7.91
N VAL A 166 0.37 12.88 8.88
CA VAL A 166 1.51 12.15 9.45
C VAL A 166 2.11 11.19 8.43
N ALA A 167 1.25 10.46 7.69
CA ALA A 167 1.68 9.49 6.71
C ALA A 167 2.53 10.07 5.57
N GLU A 168 2.35 11.35 5.22
CA GLU A 168 3.20 12.04 4.24
C GLU A 168 4.69 11.91 4.60
N ALA A 169 5.06 12.01 5.88
CA ALA A 169 6.44 11.93 6.30
C ALA A 169 7.07 10.55 6.08
N VAL A 170 6.26 9.50 6.12
CA VAL A 170 6.68 8.09 6.01
C VAL A 170 6.66 7.61 4.57
N PHE A 171 5.59 7.92 3.82
CA PHE A 171 5.36 7.37 2.49
C PHE A 171 5.70 8.34 1.36
N GLU A 172 5.72 9.65 1.62
CA GLU A 172 5.78 10.69 0.57
C GLU A 172 7.12 11.42 0.48
N ARG A 173 7.96 11.31 1.52
CA ARG A 173 9.30 11.90 1.49
C ARG A 173 10.33 11.02 0.78
N ALA A 174 11.50 11.59 0.56
CA ALA A 174 12.67 10.85 0.10
C ALA A 174 13.24 10.09 1.30
N GLU A 175 13.09 8.78 1.27
CA GLU A 175 13.50 7.84 2.32
C GLU A 175 13.80 6.51 1.63
N GLU A 176 14.71 5.70 2.18
CA GLU A 176 15.12 4.44 1.59
C GLU A 176 13.94 3.52 1.22
N ARG A 177 13.05 3.23 2.16
CA ARG A 177 11.92 2.30 1.95
C ARG A 177 10.86 2.92 1.04
N ALA A 178 10.52 4.19 1.27
CA ALA A 178 9.51 4.88 0.47
C ALA A 178 9.90 4.98 -1.01
N ASP A 179 11.15 5.35 -1.29
CA ASP A 179 11.66 5.42 -2.66
C ASP A 179 11.78 4.03 -3.29
N ALA A 180 12.15 3.01 -2.51
CA ALA A 180 12.20 1.64 -3.00
C ALA A 180 10.82 1.10 -3.40
N ALA A 181 9.79 1.37 -2.59
CA ALA A 181 8.41 0.98 -2.88
C ALA A 181 7.87 1.68 -4.14
N ARG A 182 8.20 2.97 -4.36
CA ARG A 182 7.83 3.69 -5.59
C ARG A 182 8.44 3.06 -6.83
N LEU A 183 9.76 2.84 -6.84
CA LEU A 183 10.41 2.21 -7.99
C LEU A 183 9.90 0.79 -8.23
N ALA A 184 9.57 0.04 -7.17
CA ALA A 184 8.92 -1.25 -7.31
C ALA A 184 7.54 -1.13 -7.97
N THR A 185 6.74 -0.14 -7.59
CA THR A 185 5.46 0.17 -8.24
C THR A 185 5.64 0.52 -9.72
N ASP A 186 6.64 1.32 -10.08
CA ASP A 186 6.91 1.67 -11.48
C ASP A 186 7.32 0.44 -12.30
N MET A 187 8.17 -0.43 -11.73
CA MET A 187 8.54 -1.71 -12.36
C MET A 187 7.34 -2.64 -12.53
N ILE A 188 6.45 -2.71 -11.54
CA ILE A 188 5.21 -3.48 -11.62
C ILE A 188 4.32 -2.96 -12.77
N ASN A 189 4.15 -1.63 -12.89
CA ASN A 189 3.36 -1.03 -13.98
C ASN A 189 3.97 -1.23 -15.37
N ALA A 190 5.29 -1.36 -15.46
CA ALA A 190 6.00 -1.63 -16.72
C ALA A 190 5.92 -3.10 -17.18
N LEU A 191 5.32 -3.99 -16.38
CA LEU A 191 5.17 -5.42 -16.67
C LEU A 191 3.72 -5.80 -16.99
N PRO A 192 3.49 -6.73 -17.94
CA PRO A 192 2.16 -7.24 -18.25
C PRO A 192 1.55 -7.95 -17.03
N GLU A 193 0.22 -7.94 -16.91
CA GLU A 193 -0.46 -8.44 -15.71
C GLU A 193 -0.49 -9.98 -15.62
N ARG A 194 -0.65 -10.69 -16.74
CA ARG A 194 -0.96 -12.13 -16.75
C ARG A 194 -0.04 -12.97 -17.65
N ARG A 195 1.10 -12.43 -18.05
CA ARG A 195 1.99 -13.07 -19.02
C ARG A 195 3.41 -13.12 -18.53
N GLU A 196 4.10 -14.18 -18.90
CA GLU A 196 5.54 -14.21 -18.83
C GLU A 196 6.11 -13.10 -19.70
N VAL A 197 7.20 -12.51 -19.23
CA VAL A 197 7.95 -11.51 -19.98
C VAL A 197 9.11 -12.15 -20.69
N SER A 198 9.41 -11.65 -21.90
CA SER A 198 10.61 -12.07 -22.62
C SER A 198 11.85 -11.79 -21.77
N GLU A 199 12.87 -12.62 -21.94
CA GLU A 199 14.17 -12.44 -21.28
C GLU A 199 14.79 -11.06 -21.59
N ALA A 200 14.61 -10.57 -22.82
CA ALA A 200 15.04 -9.24 -23.22
C ALA A 200 14.34 -8.12 -22.42
N LEU A 201 13.00 -8.19 -22.30
CA LEU A 201 12.25 -7.24 -21.49
C LEU A 201 12.71 -7.28 -20.03
N ARG A 202 12.80 -8.49 -19.46
CA ARG A 202 13.25 -8.72 -18.09
C ARG A 202 14.61 -8.08 -17.81
N ARG A 203 15.60 -8.32 -18.68
CA ARG A 203 16.95 -7.73 -18.52
C ARG A 203 16.97 -6.21 -18.64
N SER A 204 16.12 -5.65 -19.49
CA SER A 204 16.07 -4.20 -19.74
C SER A 204 15.16 -3.40 -18.78
N LEU A 205 14.40 -4.09 -17.91
CA LEU A 205 13.35 -3.46 -17.12
C LEU A 205 13.91 -2.36 -16.23
N TRP A 206 15.05 -2.63 -15.59
CA TRP A 206 15.69 -1.69 -14.68
C TRP A 206 16.09 -0.41 -15.41
N GLU A 207 16.80 -0.49 -16.54
CA GLU A 207 17.22 0.70 -17.28
C GLU A 207 16.04 1.50 -17.84
N ARG A 208 14.93 0.82 -18.17
CA ARG A 208 13.70 1.47 -18.65
C ARG A 208 12.99 2.27 -17.58
N VAL A 209 13.01 1.79 -16.33
CA VAL A 209 12.26 2.39 -15.23
C VAL A 209 13.12 3.37 -14.43
N ALA A 210 14.31 2.95 -14.00
CA ALA A 210 15.20 3.73 -13.13
C ALA A 210 16.03 4.75 -13.93
N THR A 211 15.39 5.56 -14.75
CA THR A 211 16.03 6.63 -15.52
C THR A 211 16.52 7.77 -14.59
N PRO A 212 17.47 8.61 -15.02
CA PRO A 212 17.87 9.79 -14.24
C PRO A 212 16.72 10.76 -13.94
N HIS A 213 15.67 10.76 -14.77
CA HIS A 213 14.48 11.54 -14.52
C HIS A 213 13.61 10.93 -13.42
N ALA A 214 13.28 9.63 -13.54
CA ALA A 214 12.43 8.92 -12.59
C ALA A 214 13.05 8.84 -11.18
N THR A 215 14.38 8.73 -11.10
CA THR A 215 15.11 8.65 -9.82
C THR A 215 15.43 10.03 -9.21
N ARG A 216 15.02 11.12 -9.86
CA ARG A 216 15.30 12.48 -9.37
C ARG A 216 14.64 12.71 -8.01
N GLY A 217 15.43 13.18 -7.04
CA GLY A 217 14.98 13.44 -5.67
C GLY A 217 14.72 12.19 -4.85
N MET A 218 15.05 10.99 -5.35
CA MET A 218 15.10 9.78 -4.54
C MET A 218 16.44 9.71 -3.79
N THR A 219 16.46 9.02 -2.66
CA THR A 219 17.69 8.71 -1.94
C THR A 219 18.53 7.67 -2.71
N PRO A 220 19.87 7.76 -2.69
CA PRO A 220 20.71 6.72 -3.27
C PRO A 220 20.47 5.33 -2.67
N SER A 221 20.22 5.26 -1.36
CA SER A 221 19.91 4.01 -0.66
C SER A 221 18.58 3.42 -1.11
N GLY A 222 17.54 4.24 -1.33
CA GLY A 222 16.25 3.76 -1.83
C GLY A 222 16.34 3.20 -3.25
N VAL A 223 17.12 3.86 -4.12
CA VAL A 223 17.40 3.34 -5.47
C VAL A 223 18.16 2.01 -5.41
N ASP A 224 19.15 1.88 -4.53
CA ASP A 224 19.91 0.63 -4.37
C ASP A 224 19.06 -0.50 -3.78
N LYS A 225 18.18 -0.20 -2.82
CA LYS A 225 17.23 -1.16 -2.26
C LYS A 225 16.27 -1.67 -3.33
N ALA A 226 15.69 -0.78 -4.15
CA ALA A 226 14.86 -1.18 -5.30
C ALA A 226 15.63 -2.06 -6.29
N ARG A 227 16.89 -1.72 -6.58
CA ARG A 227 17.76 -2.53 -7.45
C ARG A 227 18.00 -3.91 -6.87
N THR A 228 18.22 -4.00 -5.56
CA THR A 228 18.40 -5.27 -4.85
C THR A 228 17.13 -6.13 -4.92
N MET A 229 15.95 -5.53 -4.71
CA MET A 229 14.66 -6.21 -4.89
C MET A 229 14.51 -6.76 -6.31
N PHE A 230 14.76 -5.93 -7.33
CA PHE A 230 14.71 -6.32 -8.74
C PHE A 230 15.68 -7.46 -9.06
N ASN A 231 16.95 -7.35 -8.67
CA ASN A 231 17.96 -8.37 -8.92
C ASN A 231 17.62 -9.71 -8.25
N ALA A 232 17.07 -9.67 -7.04
CA ALA A 232 16.60 -10.87 -6.35
C ALA A 232 15.46 -11.52 -7.12
N CYS A 233 14.47 -10.74 -7.56
CA CYS A 233 13.35 -11.26 -8.35
C CYS A 233 13.80 -11.79 -9.71
N ASN A 234 14.69 -11.09 -10.40
CA ASN A 234 15.24 -11.53 -11.67
C ASN A 234 15.89 -12.92 -11.55
N ARG A 235 16.74 -13.12 -10.53
CA ARG A 235 17.35 -14.43 -10.25
C ARG A 235 16.31 -15.51 -9.92
N THR A 236 15.25 -15.17 -9.17
CA THR A 236 14.18 -16.12 -8.85
C THR A 236 13.48 -16.63 -10.10
N VAL A 237 13.20 -15.76 -11.07
CA VAL A 237 12.54 -16.17 -12.33
C VAL A 237 13.48 -17.02 -13.20
N ASP A 238 14.79 -16.80 -13.15
CA ASP A 238 15.76 -17.64 -13.88
C ASP A 238 15.76 -19.10 -13.39
N ILE A 239 15.45 -19.33 -12.11
CA ILE A 239 15.51 -20.67 -11.48
C ILE A 239 14.13 -21.30 -11.21
N SER A 240 13.04 -20.54 -11.37
CA SER A 240 11.68 -20.96 -11.03
C SER A 240 10.76 -20.91 -12.24
N LEU A 241 10.03 -22.00 -12.48
CA LEU A 241 9.01 -22.10 -13.52
C LEU A 241 7.61 -21.62 -13.06
N ARG A 242 7.46 -21.12 -11.82
CA ARG A 242 6.15 -20.85 -11.22
C ARG A 242 5.94 -19.41 -10.75
N VAL A 243 6.97 -18.56 -10.81
CA VAL A 243 6.91 -17.19 -10.30
C VAL A 243 7.26 -16.25 -11.43
N THR A 244 6.36 -15.35 -11.79
CA THR A 244 6.69 -14.30 -12.77
C THR A 244 7.52 -13.20 -12.10
N LEU A 245 8.21 -12.40 -12.90
CA LEU A 245 8.95 -11.25 -12.38
C LEU A 245 8.02 -10.27 -11.66
N ARG A 246 6.81 -10.10 -12.20
CA ARG A 246 5.78 -9.24 -11.63
C ARG A 246 5.34 -9.73 -10.27
N ASP A 247 4.98 -11.00 -10.13
CA ASP A 247 4.53 -11.58 -8.85
C ASP A 247 5.59 -11.42 -7.75
N CYS A 248 6.86 -11.64 -8.10
CA CYS A 248 7.95 -11.45 -7.16
C CYS A 248 8.08 -9.98 -6.72
N LEU A 249 8.02 -9.04 -7.66
CA LEU A 249 8.10 -7.61 -7.35
C LEU A 249 6.89 -7.15 -6.53
N GLU A 250 5.69 -7.63 -6.82
CA GLU A 250 4.48 -7.39 -6.03
C GLU A 250 4.62 -7.89 -4.58
N GLY A 251 5.22 -9.06 -4.39
CA GLY A 251 5.57 -9.59 -3.07
C GLY A 251 6.57 -8.70 -2.33
N ARG A 252 7.69 -8.33 -2.99
CA ARG A 252 8.71 -7.45 -2.38
C ARG A 252 8.17 -6.06 -2.05
N HIS A 253 7.34 -5.50 -2.93
CA HIS A 253 6.64 -4.25 -2.69
C HIS A 253 5.74 -4.35 -1.44
N THR A 254 4.95 -5.42 -1.35
CA THR A 254 4.07 -5.68 -0.20
C THR A 254 4.84 -5.75 1.11
N ASP A 255 6.01 -6.39 1.14
CA ASP A 255 6.83 -6.47 2.35
C ASP A 255 7.30 -5.07 2.80
N VAL A 256 7.81 -4.26 1.88
CA VAL A 256 8.26 -2.89 2.18
C VAL A 256 7.10 -2.00 2.63
N MET A 257 5.93 -2.10 1.98
CA MET A 257 4.75 -1.31 2.35
C MET A 257 4.24 -1.66 3.75
N LYS A 258 4.31 -2.92 4.18
CA LYS A 258 3.97 -3.32 5.55
C LYS A 258 4.92 -2.70 6.57
N GLU A 259 6.24 -2.75 6.31
CA GLU A 259 7.25 -2.14 7.19
C GLU A 259 7.01 -0.61 7.35
N LEU A 260 6.73 0.07 6.24
CA LEU A 260 6.38 1.50 6.26
C LEU A 260 5.09 1.75 7.05
N ASN A 261 4.10 0.87 6.94
CA ASN A 261 2.85 1.06 7.67
C ASN A 261 3.01 0.82 9.18
N ASP A 262 3.83 -0.15 9.57
CA ASP A 262 4.26 -0.36 10.96
C ASP A 262 4.95 0.88 11.53
N GLU A 263 5.83 1.52 10.76
CA GLU A 263 6.46 2.78 11.15
C GLU A 263 5.44 3.91 11.31
N PHE A 264 4.51 4.02 10.36
CA PHE A 264 3.44 5.00 10.42
C PHE A 264 2.53 4.82 11.66
N TRP A 265 2.12 3.59 11.98
CA TRP A 265 1.31 3.34 13.18
C TRP A 265 2.05 3.70 14.47
N LYS A 266 3.35 3.41 14.56
CA LYS A 266 4.19 3.85 15.69
C LYS A 266 4.21 5.38 15.84
N MET A 267 4.27 6.12 14.73
CA MET A 267 4.20 7.59 14.76
C MET A 267 2.85 8.13 15.26
N LEU A 268 1.77 7.38 15.09
CA LEU A 268 0.45 7.71 15.65
C LEU A 268 0.30 7.32 17.13
N GLY A 269 1.33 6.74 17.75
CA GLY A 269 1.23 6.17 19.10
C GLY A 269 0.55 4.80 19.15
N GLY A 270 0.49 4.11 18.00
CA GLY A 270 0.11 2.70 17.88
C GLY A 270 1.18 1.75 18.43
N VAL A 271 0.87 0.46 18.43
CA VAL A 271 1.71 -0.60 19.06
C VAL A 271 2.76 -1.14 18.09
#